data_AF-B4K1A5-F1
#
_entry.id   AF-B4K1A5-F1
#
_cell.length_a   1.000
_cell.length_b   1.000
_cell.length_c   1.000
_cell.angle_alpha   90.00
_cell.angle_beta   90.00
_cell.angle_gamma   90.00
#
_symmetry.space_group_name_H-M   'P 1'
#
loop_
_entity.id
_entity.type
_entity.pdbx_description
1 polymer ?
#
loop_
_entity_poly.entity_id
_entity_poly.type
_entity_poly.pdbx_seq_one_letter_code
_entity_poly.pdbx_strand_id
1 'polypeptide(L)'
;MLPSGGVFLGVLLCLCCSWHVSQADVAKLVCFYDTSSFVREDLAQLSLSELEPALNFCNFLIYGYAGIDAESFKIKSLNPELSDK
;
A
#
# COMPACT_ATOMS: atom_id res chain seq x y z
N MET A 1 36.01 41.63 7.57
CA MET A 1 34.86 41.82 8.48
C MET A 1 33.61 41.62 7.65
N LEU A 2 33.06 40.40 7.66
CA LEU A 2 31.82 40.10 6.94
C LEU A 2 30.67 40.82 7.66
N PRO A 3 29.80 41.58 6.96
CA PRO A 3 28.74 42.32 7.63
C PRO A 3 27.80 41.36 8.33
N SER A 4 27.58 41.55 9.64
CA SER A 4 26.79 40.66 10.49
C SER A 4 25.39 40.38 9.90
N GLY A 5 24.81 41.32 9.14
CA GLY A 5 23.52 41.16 8.47
C GLY A 5 23.49 40.13 7.33
N GLY A 6 24.61 39.87 6.64
CA GLY A 6 24.69 38.88 5.57
C GLY A 6 24.64 37.43 6.09
N VAL A 7 25.16 37.21 7.30
CA VAL A 7 25.15 35.89 7.96
C VAL A 7 23.73 35.54 8.40
N PHE A 8 22.99 36.49 9.00
CA PHE A 8 21.60 36.26 9.41
C PHE A 8 20.68 36.00 8.22
N LEU A 9 20.85 36.73 7.12
CA LEU A 9 20.04 36.52 5.91
C LEU A 9 20.32 35.15 5.27
N GLY A 10 21.58 34.71 5.25
CA GLY A 10 21.96 33.38 4.76
C GLY A 10 21.40 32.24 5.61
N VAL A 11 21.41 32.37 6.94
CA VAL A 11 20.83 31.38 7.86
C VAL A 11 19.31 31.29 7.71
N LEU A 12 18.62 32.44 7.59
CA LEU A 12 17.17 32.49 7.33
C LEU A 12 16.79 31.84 6.00
N LEU A 13 17.55 32.09 4.93
CA LEU A 13 17.30 31.49 3.61
C LEU A 13 17.49 29.97 3.63
N CYS A 14 18.53 29.46 4.30
CA CYS A 14 18.76 28.03 4.47
C CYS A 14 17.66 27.33 5.28
N LEU A 15 17.14 27.98 6.33
CA LEU A 15 16.04 27.45 7.15
C LEU A 15 14.73 27.38 6.35
N CYS A 16 14.45 28.34 5.47
CA CYS A 16 13.28 28.29 4.57
C CYS A 16 13.40 27.18 3.51
N CYS A 17 14.58 26.96 2.93
CA CYS A 17 14.80 25.88 1.96
C CYS A 17 14.64 24.48 2.58
N SER A 18 14.93 24.34 3.88
CA SER A 18 14.77 23.08 4.62
C SER A 18 13.31 22.74 4.91
N TRP A 19 12.39 23.71 4.85
CA TRP A 19 10.96 23.50 5.13
C TRP A 19 10.15 23.06 3.90
N HIS A 20 10.67 23.31 2.70
CA HIS A 20 10.14 22.76 1.44
C HIS A 20 10.67 21.33 1.20
N VAL A 21 10.75 20.51 2.26
CA VAL A 21 10.85 19.06 2.09
C VAL A 21 9.57 18.61 1.40
N SER A 22 9.73 18.35 0.11
CA SER A 22 8.79 17.83 -0.87
C SER A 22 7.76 16.90 -0.24
N GLN A 23 6.47 17.23 -0.40
CA GLN A 23 5.42 16.23 -0.45
C GLN A 23 5.66 15.41 -1.74
N ALA A 24 6.58 14.45 -1.67
CA ALA A 24 6.64 13.41 -2.67
C ALA A 24 5.35 12.59 -2.50
N ASP A 25 4.45 12.67 -3.48
CA ASP A 25 3.35 11.71 -3.58
C ASP A 25 3.99 10.32 -3.61
N VAL A 26 3.85 9.58 -2.50
CA VAL A 26 4.33 8.20 -2.42
C VAL A 26 3.64 7.45 -3.55
N ALA A 27 4.43 6.84 -4.42
CA ALA A 27 3.89 6.06 -5.53
C ALA A 27 2.90 5.03 -4.98
N LYS A 28 1.67 5.00 -5.53
CA LYS A 28 0.63 4.10 -5.06
C LYS A 28 0.91 2.68 -5.57
N LEU A 29 1.32 1.78 -4.68
CA LEU A 29 1.38 0.36 -4.95
C LEU A 29 0.09 -0.32 -4.46
N VAL A 30 -0.66 -0.89 -5.41
CA VAL A 30 -1.90 -1.61 -5.16
C VAL A 30 -1.64 -3.09 -5.41
N CYS A 31 -1.77 -3.89 -4.36
CA CYS A 31 -1.55 -5.33 -4.40
C CYS A 31 -2.89 -6.05 -4.41
N PHE A 32 -3.08 -6.93 -5.39
CA PHE A 32 -4.26 -7.77 -5.47
C PHE A 32 -3.90 -9.14 -4.88
N TYR A 33 -4.67 -9.56 -3.88
CA TYR A 33 -4.60 -10.90 -3.33
C TYR A 33 -5.79 -11.70 -3.82
N ASP A 34 -5.53 -12.63 -4.73
CA ASP A 34 -6.51 -13.58 -5.24
C ASP A 34 -6.62 -14.74 -4.27
N THR A 35 -7.72 -14.82 -3.52
CA THR A 35 -7.99 -15.88 -2.53
C THR A 35 -7.91 -17.30 -3.07
N SER A 36 -8.07 -17.49 -4.39
CA SER A 36 -7.86 -18.80 -4.99
C SER A 36 -6.40 -19.28 -4.89
N SER A 37 -5.43 -18.38 -4.67
CA SER A 37 -4.03 -18.73 -4.44
C SER A 37 -3.83 -19.54 -3.16
N PHE A 38 -4.73 -19.42 -2.19
CA PHE A 38 -4.65 -20.17 -0.93
C PHE A 38 -4.77 -21.68 -1.12
N VAL A 39 -5.47 -22.13 -2.17
CA VAL A 39 -5.74 -23.55 -2.46
C VAL A 39 -4.96 -24.09 -3.66
N ARG A 40 -4.03 -23.30 -4.21
CA ARG A 40 -3.12 -23.78 -5.26
C ARG A 40 -2.19 -24.86 -4.70
N GLU A 41 -1.74 -25.74 -5.57
CA GLU A 41 -0.90 -26.86 -5.18
C GLU A 41 0.57 -26.45 -5.02
N ASP A 42 1.24 -27.07 -4.06
CA ASP A 42 2.69 -27.02 -3.85
C ASP A 42 3.21 -25.57 -3.69
N LEU A 43 4.34 -25.23 -4.32
CA LEU A 43 5.00 -23.92 -4.24
C LEU A 43 4.17 -22.75 -4.78
N ALA A 44 3.05 -23.01 -5.45
CA ALA A 44 2.15 -21.98 -5.93
C ALA A 44 1.07 -21.59 -4.91
N GLN A 45 0.98 -22.32 -3.79
CA GLN A 45 0.14 -21.95 -2.66
C GLN A 45 0.63 -20.63 -2.07
N LEU A 46 -0.30 -19.70 -1.80
CA LEU A 46 0.00 -18.44 -1.16
C LEU A 46 -1.02 -18.19 -0.05
N SER A 47 -0.57 -18.36 1.19
CA SER A 47 -1.29 -18.01 2.41
C SER A 47 -1.09 -16.54 2.81
N LEU A 48 -1.93 -16.05 3.73
CA LEU A 48 -1.78 -14.68 4.25
C LEU A 48 -0.44 -14.45 4.97
N SER A 49 0.10 -15.46 5.65
CA SER A 49 1.42 -15.40 6.28
C SER A 49 2.56 -15.29 5.26
N GLU A 50 2.42 -15.92 4.10
CA GLU A 50 3.40 -15.83 3.01
C GLU A 50 3.27 -14.52 2.22
N LEU A 51 2.09 -13.91 2.24
CA LEU A 51 1.84 -12.59 1.65
C LEU A 51 2.43 -11.44 2.49
N GLU A 52 2.49 -11.59 3.82
CA GLU A 52 2.90 -10.53 4.76
C GLU A 52 4.20 -9.80 4.38
N PRO A 53 5.28 -10.47 3.92
CA PRO A 53 6.50 -9.79 3.47
C PRO A 53 6.26 -8.81 2.30
N ALA A 54 5.36 -9.16 1.38
CA ALA A 54 5.02 -8.32 0.23
C ALA A 54 4.24 -7.06 0.64
N LEU A 55 3.48 -7.11 1.74
CA LEU A 55 2.66 -5.99 2.22
C LEU A 55 3.49 -4.80 2.67
N ASN A 56 4.77 -4.99 3.02
CA ASN A 56 5.69 -3.88 3.33
C ASN A 56 5.91 -2.94 2.14
N PHE A 57 5.62 -3.39 0.92
CA PHE A 57 5.75 -2.59 -0.31
C PHE A 57 4.41 -2.03 -0.79
N CYS A 58 3.28 -2.57 -0.32
CA CYS A 58 1.95 -2.23 -0.80
C CYS A 58 1.33 -1.10 0.04
N ASN A 59 0.79 -0.08 -0.61
CA ASN A 59 0.00 0.96 0.07
C ASN A 59 -1.48 0.56 0.18
N PHE A 60 -1.95 -0.31 -0.72
CA PHE A 60 -3.33 -0.82 -0.74
C PHE A 60 -3.32 -2.32 -1.01
N LEU A 61 -4.15 -3.05 -0.27
CA LEU A 61 -4.41 -4.46 -0.50
C LEU A 61 -5.87 -4.64 -0.92
N ILE A 62 -6.10 -5.28 -2.06
CA ILE A 62 -7.43 -5.63 -2.56
C ILE A 62 -7.60 -7.14 -2.42
N TYR A 63 -8.57 -7.54 -1.59
CA TYR A 63 -8.93 -8.93 -1.36
C TYR A 63 -9.92 -9.38 -2.45
N GLY A 64 -9.46 -10.27 -3.33
CA GLY A 64 -10.15 -10.74 -4.52
C GLY A 64 -10.62 -12.19 -4.40
N TYR A 65 -11.80 -12.59 -4.88
CA TYR A 65 -12.87 -11.77 -5.45
C TYR A 65 -14.22 -12.21 -4.87
N ALA A 66 -15.09 -11.22 -4.64
CA ALA A 66 -16.50 -11.48 -4.36
C ALA A 66 -17.28 -11.64 -5.68
N GLY A 67 -18.33 -12.45 -5.65
CA GLY A 67 -19.26 -12.63 -6.75
C GLY A 67 -20.56 -11.87 -6.51
N ILE A 68 -21.35 -11.74 -7.58
CA ILE A 68 -22.75 -11.33 -7.48
C ILE A 68 -23.60 -12.56 -7.71
N ASP A 69 -24.54 -12.80 -6.82
CA ASP A 69 -25.51 -13.87 -6.96
C ASP A 69 -26.49 -13.56 -8.11
N ALA A 70 -26.67 -14.51 -9.03
CA ALA A 70 -27.41 -14.29 -10.28
C ALA A 70 -28.92 -14.14 -10.07
N GLU A 71 -29.47 -14.69 -8.97
CA GLU A 71 -30.90 -14.65 -8.69
C GLU A 71 -31.25 -13.49 -7.77
N SER A 72 -30.50 -13.32 -6.68
CA SER A 72 -30.79 -12.31 -5.67
C SER A 72 -30.11 -10.96 -5.92
N PHE A 73 -29.15 -10.89 -6.86
CA PHE A 73 -28.30 -9.73 -7.14
C PHE A 73 -27.51 -9.22 -5.91
N LYS A 74 -27.35 -10.05 -4.89
CA LYS A 74 -26.57 -9.73 -3.69
C LYS A 74 -25.12 -10.15 -3.87
N ILE A 75 -24.22 -9.45 -3.18
CA ILE A 75 -22.82 -9.86 -3.09
C ILE A 75 -22.75 -11.19 -2.34
N LYS A 76 -21.94 -12.12 -2.85
CA LYS A 76 -21.61 -13.39 -2.20
C LYS A 76 -20.12 -13.66 -2.25
N SER A 77 -19.61 -14.43 -1.29
CA SER A 77 -18.29 -15.02 -1.44
C SER A 77 -18.32 -16.08 -2.56
N LEU A 78 -17.28 -16.10 -3.40
CA LEU A 78 -17.08 -17.18 -4.37
C LEU A 78 -16.55 -18.46 -3.70
N ASN A 79 -15.84 -18.31 -2.58
CA ASN A 79 -15.21 -19.38 -1.81
C ASN A 79 -15.45 -19.13 -0.31
N PRO A 80 -16.66 -19.44 0.21
CA PRO A 80 -17.03 -19.13 1.60
C PRO A 80 -16.09 -19.78 2.62
N GLU A 81 -15.67 -21.02 2.38
CA GLU A 81 -14.73 -21.76 3.24
C GLU A 81 -13.33 -21.10 3.37
N LEU A 82 -12.97 -20.23 2.43
CA LEU A 82 -11.69 -19.52 2.42
C LEU A 82 -11.80 -18.11 3.00
N SER A 83 -13.02 -17.58 3.13
CA SER A 83 -13.25 -16.18 3.54
C SER A 83 -13.14 -15.98 5.06
N ASP A 84 -13.24 -17.06 5.83
CA ASP A 84 -13.15 -17.07 7.30
C ASP A 84 -11.78 -17.56 7.84
N LYS A 85 -10.82 -17.85 6.96
CA LYS A 85 -9.47 -18.31 7.30
C LYS A 85 -8.42 -17.22 7.13
#